data_AF-A0A838UVV4-F1
#
_entry.id   AF-A0A838UVV4-F1
#
_cell.length_a   1.000
_cell.length_b   1.000
_cell.length_c   1.000
_cell.angle_alpha   90.00
_cell.angle_beta   90.00
_cell.angle_gamma   90.00
#
_symmetry.space_group_name_H-M   'P 1'
#
loop_
_entity.id
_entity.type
_entity.pdbx_description
1 polymer ?
#
loop_
_entity_poly.entity_id
_entity_poly.type
_entity_poly.pdbx_seq_one_letter_code
_entity_poly.pdbx_strand_id
1 'polypeptide(L)'
;MDSLTRALLIGAPSFVIVLVLLFPNHGLWIVLAAAILAAIGLRIGLHNTPDPFRPLIYRFGQMHRLGQPGVIVLLPFIDEEARTPIDMRPLSLKFDVYQLAASDGDTVYMNLELTWQIRSDVDRIDPLLKQTLLKSPEQRERLVEHTISTVARQLLLNYTTVALKRSDVRESITEILRNAVNELLAPHGLMVETIFWRGSIPSNEYLKAKLAMKIAHEQLELYVQDMALVGEHLPGVDPEA
;
A
#
# COMPACT_ATOMS: atom_id res chain seq x y z
N MET A 1 -28.62 0.94 12.54
CA MET A 1 -29.55 0.76 11.41
C MET A 1 -28.75 0.14 10.29
N ASP A 2 -28.83 -1.17 10.17
CA ASP A 2 -27.93 -1.97 9.34
C ASP A 2 -28.14 -1.67 7.85
N SER A 3 -27.09 -1.77 7.06
CA SER A 3 -27.11 -1.55 5.60
C SER A 3 -28.20 -2.37 4.90
N LEU A 4 -28.52 -3.56 5.43
CA LEU A 4 -29.65 -4.40 5.03
C LEU A 4 -30.99 -3.69 5.18
N THR A 5 -31.24 -3.00 6.30
CA THR A 5 -32.49 -2.25 6.51
C THR A 5 -32.62 -1.08 5.55
N ARG A 6 -31.52 -0.42 5.15
CA ARG A 6 -31.53 0.70 4.18
C ARG A 6 -31.76 0.23 2.74
N ALA A 7 -31.10 -0.86 2.32
CA ALA A 7 -31.32 -1.47 1.02
C ALA A 7 -32.76 -1.96 0.88
N LEU A 8 -33.35 -2.51 1.96
CA LEU A 8 -34.74 -2.96 1.97
C LEU A 8 -35.72 -1.78 2.01
N LEU A 9 -35.41 -0.71 2.76
CA LEU A 9 -36.26 0.50 2.83
C LEU A 9 -36.33 1.28 1.50
N ILE A 10 -35.27 1.26 0.69
CA ILE A 10 -35.21 2.00 -0.58
C ILE A 10 -35.57 1.07 -1.75
N GLY A 11 -35.13 -0.18 -1.71
CA GLY A 11 -35.39 -1.19 -2.75
C GLY A 11 -36.84 -1.67 -2.79
N ALA A 12 -37.49 -1.88 -1.63
CA ALA A 12 -38.88 -2.33 -1.61
C ALA A 12 -39.88 -1.33 -2.21
N PRO A 13 -39.87 -0.02 -1.87
CA PRO A 13 -40.81 0.93 -2.45
C PRO A 13 -40.52 1.22 -3.93
N SER A 14 -39.25 1.26 -4.35
CA SER A 14 -38.90 1.43 -5.77
C SER A 14 -39.37 0.25 -6.62
N PHE A 15 -39.27 -0.97 -6.09
CA PHE A 15 -39.80 -2.17 -6.71
C PHE A 15 -41.33 -2.15 -6.83
N VAL A 16 -42.05 -1.71 -5.79
CA VAL A 16 -43.52 -1.55 -5.82
C VAL A 16 -43.95 -0.50 -6.85
N ILE A 17 -43.21 0.61 -6.97
CA ILE A 17 -43.48 1.67 -7.96
C ILE A 17 -43.32 1.13 -9.40
N VAL A 18 -42.25 0.39 -9.67
CA VAL A 18 -42.04 -0.24 -11.00
C VAL A 18 -43.13 -1.27 -11.31
N LEU A 19 -43.55 -2.03 -10.29
CA LEU A 19 -44.62 -3.03 -10.42
C LEU A 19 -45.96 -2.37 -10.74
N VAL A 20 -46.29 -1.25 -10.10
CA VAL A 20 -47.51 -0.46 -10.36
C VAL A 20 -47.48 0.22 -11.75
N LEU A 21 -46.31 0.69 -12.19
CA LEU A 21 -46.16 1.36 -13.50
C LEU A 21 -46.19 0.38 -14.69
N LEU A 22 -45.74 -0.87 -14.52
CA LEU A 22 -45.72 -1.88 -15.58
C LEU A 22 -47.02 -2.71 -15.66
N PHE A 23 -47.81 -2.75 -14.58
CA PHE A 23 -49.06 -3.51 -14.49
C PHE A 23 -50.10 -3.20 -15.58
N PRO A 24 -50.30 -1.95 -16.05
CA PRO A 24 -51.32 -1.65 -17.05
C PRO A 24 -50.99 -2.17 -18.46
N ASN A 25 -49.69 -2.35 -18.77
CA ASN A 25 -49.23 -2.63 -20.14
C ASN A 25 -48.69 -4.06 -20.33
N HIS A 26 -48.36 -4.78 -19.26
CA HIS A 26 -47.76 -6.11 -19.33
C HIS A 26 -48.44 -7.09 -18.37
N GLY A 27 -48.68 -8.32 -18.84
CA GLY A 27 -49.33 -9.35 -18.04
C GLY A 27 -48.56 -9.68 -16.75
N LEU A 28 -49.28 -10.05 -15.68
CA LEU A 28 -48.75 -10.33 -14.34
C LEU A 28 -47.51 -11.25 -14.35
N TRP A 29 -47.47 -12.22 -15.25
CA TRP A 29 -46.35 -13.14 -15.42
C TRP A 29 -45.05 -12.47 -15.88
N ILE A 30 -45.12 -11.45 -16.73
CA ILE A 30 -43.95 -10.71 -17.23
C ILE A 30 -43.35 -9.88 -16.09
N VAL A 31 -44.21 -9.25 -15.31
CA VAL A 31 -43.80 -8.44 -14.15
C VAL A 31 -43.17 -9.32 -13.07
N LEU A 32 -43.74 -10.51 -12.82
CA LEU A 32 -43.23 -11.47 -11.85
C LEU A 32 -41.91 -12.11 -12.33
N ALA A 33 -41.76 -12.39 -13.62
CA ALA A 33 -40.50 -12.85 -14.21
C ALA A 33 -39.39 -11.80 -14.11
N ALA A 34 -39.69 -10.53 -14.44
CA ALA A 34 -38.74 -9.42 -14.31
C ALA A 34 -38.31 -9.21 -12.85
N ALA A 35 -39.25 -9.33 -11.91
CA ALA A 35 -38.98 -9.26 -10.48
C ALA A 35 -38.02 -10.34 -9.99
N ILE A 36 -38.26 -11.59 -10.38
CA ILE A 36 -37.39 -12.72 -10.02
C ILE A 36 -35.99 -12.50 -10.61
N LEU A 37 -35.90 -12.09 -11.87
CA LEU A 37 -34.62 -11.80 -12.53
C LEU A 37 -33.86 -10.66 -11.84
N ALA A 38 -34.56 -9.59 -11.42
CA ALA A 38 -33.96 -8.50 -10.67
C ALA A 38 -33.45 -8.95 -9.30
N ALA A 39 -34.23 -9.77 -8.57
CA ALA A 39 -33.82 -10.33 -7.29
C ALA A 39 -32.60 -11.26 -7.41
N ILE A 40 -32.55 -12.09 -8.45
CA ILE A 40 -31.40 -12.94 -8.75
C ILE A 40 -30.18 -12.08 -9.09
N GLY A 41 -30.33 -11.08 -9.97
CA GLY A 41 -29.26 -10.17 -10.34
C GLY A 41 -28.69 -9.41 -9.13
N LEU A 42 -29.57 -8.93 -8.25
CA LEU A 42 -29.17 -8.26 -7.02
C LEU A 42 -28.45 -9.21 -6.05
N ARG A 43 -28.93 -10.45 -5.92
CA ARG A 43 -28.25 -11.46 -5.10
C ARG A 43 -26.87 -11.83 -5.62
N ILE A 44 -26.69 -11.91 -6.95
CA ILE A 44 -25.40 -12.20 -7.57
C ILE A 44 -24.45 -11.00 -7.45
N GLY A 45 -24.96 -9.78 -7.52
CA GLY A 45 -24.16 -8.56 -7.43
C GLY A 45 -23.76 -8.14 -6.00
N LEU A 46 -24.47 -8.62 -4.98
CA LEU A 46 -24.19 -8.26 -3.58
C LEU A 46 -22.95 -8.99 -3.04
N HIS A 47 -21.91 -8.21 -2.74
CA HIS A 47 -20.69 -8.69 -2.08
C HIS A 47 -20.52 -7.96 -0.75
N ASN A 48 -20.05 -8.67 0.27
CA ASN A 48 -19.85 -8.12 1.60
C ASN A 48 -18.38 -8.24 1.99
N THR A 49 -17.71 -7.10 2.15
CA THR A 49 -16.31 -7.04 2.55
C THR A 49 -16.24 -6.46 3.96
N PRO A 50 -15.81 -7.24 4.97
CA PRO A 50 -15.78 -6.77 6.35
C PRO A 50 -14.66 -5.74 6.57
N ASP A 51 -14.92 -4.76 7.44
CA ASP A 51 -13.88 -3.85 7.91
C ASP A 51 -12.75 -4.62 8.63
N PRO A 52 -11.47 -4.28 8.40
CA PRO A 52 -10.93 -3.14 7.64
C PRO A 52 -10.48 -3.49 6.22
N PHE A 53 -10.96 -4.59 5.65
CA PHE A 53 -10.58 -5.02 4.32
C PHE A 53 -11.32 -4.20 3.27
N ARG A 54 -10.61 -3.87 2.18
CA ARG A 54 -11.23 -3.21 1.03
C ARG A 54 -11.18 -4.11 -0.21
N PRO A 55 -12.32 -4.27 -0.89
CA PRO A 55 -12.38 -5.09 -2.09
C PRO A 55 -11.74 -4.32 -3.25
N LEU A 56 -10.99 -5.03 -4.07
CA LEU A 56 -10.45 -4.46 -5.29
C LEU A 56 -11.39 -4.78 -6.45
N ILE A 57 -11.91 -3.73 -7.10
CA ILE A 57 -12.93 -3.88 -8.15
C ILE A 57 -12.27 -3.73 -9.52
N TYR A 58 -12.42 -4.76 -10.33
CA TYR A 58 -12.10 -4.77 -11.74
C TYR A 58 -13.36 -4.49 -12.55
N ARG A 59 -13.25 -3.68 -13.60
CA ARG A 59 -14.32 -3.43 -14.57
C ARG A 59 -13.79 -3.79 -15.94
N PHE A 60 -14.48 -4.68 -16.66
CA PHE A 60 -14.01 -5.21 -17.96
C PHE A 60 -12.56 -5.73 -17.91
N GLY A 61 -12.18 -6.41 -16.82
CA GLY A 61 -10.81 -6.93 -16.61
C GLY A 61 -9.77 -5.86 -16.25
N GLN A 62 -10.13 -4.58 -16.15
CA GLN A 62 -9.23 -3.51 -15.75
C GLN A 62 -9.48 -3.08 -14.32
N MET A 63 -8.41 -2.93 -13.55
CA MET A 63 -8.45 -2.44 -12.17
C MET A 63 -9.03 -1.01 -12.15
N HIS A 64 -10.21 -0.84 -11.56
CA HIS A 64 -10.98 0.40 -11.69
C HIS A 64 -10.94 1.25 -10.42
N ARG A 65 -11.30 0.65 -9.28
CA ARG A 65 -11.36 1.36 -8.00
C ARG A 65 -11.15 0.42 -6.81
N LEU A 66 -10.73 1.02 -5.70
CA LEU A 66 -10.81 0.40 -4.40
C LEU A 66 -12.23 0.59 -3.87
N GLY A 67 -12.91 -0.49 -3.49
CA GLY A 67 -14.24 -0.41 -2.93
C GLY A 67 -14.22 0.07 -1.48
N GLN A 68 -15.37 0.57 -1.03
CA GLN A 68 -15.57 0.86 0.39
C GLN A 68 -15.84 -0.43 1.17
N PRO A 69 -15.52 -0.45 2.48
CA PRO A 69 -15.90 -1.57 3.33
C PRO A 69 -17.43 -1.67 3.45
N GLY A 70 -17.90 -2.89 3.74
CA GLY A 70 -19.30 -3.23 3.88
C GLY A 70 -19.89 -3.87 2.63
N VAL A 71 -21.17 -3.59 2.38
CA VAL A 71 -21.92 -4.20 1.29
C VAL A 71 -21.75 -3.35 0.03
N ILE A 72 -21.15 -3.95 -0.99
CA ILE A 72 -21.00 -3.37 -2.32
C ILE A 72 -21.89 -4.11 -3.32
N VAL A 73 -22.45 -3.35 -4.26
CA VAL A 73 -23.21 -3.91 -5.39
C VAL A 73 -22.32 -3.82 -6.63
N LEU A 74 -21.96 -4.98 -7.15
CA LEU A 74 -21.21 -5.13 -8.40
C LEU A 74 -22.18 -5.44 -9.54
N LEU A 75 -21.93 -4.85 -10.71
CA LEU A 75 -22.68 -5.18 -11.90
C LEU A 75 -22.28 -6.57 -12.39
N PRO A 76 -23.20 -7.54 -12.44
CA PRO A 76 -22.86 -8.89 -12.89
C PRO A 76 -22.32 -8.83 -14.32
N PHE A 77 -21.30 -9.66 -14.60
CA PHE A 77 -20.61 -9.76 -15.90
C PHE A 77 -19.76 -8.56 -16.32
N ILE A 78 -19.84 -7.42 -15.62
CA ILE A 78 -19.06 -6.21 -15.95
C ILE A 78 -18.00 -5.96 -14.89
N ASP A 79 -18.41 -6.00 -13.62
CA ASP A 79 -17.56 -5.75 -12.47
C ASP A 79 -17.20 -7.09 -11.80
N GLU A 80 -15.92 -7.29 -11.53
CA GLU A 80 -15.37 -8.45 -10.83
C GLU A 80 -14.64 -8.01 -9.57
N GLU A 81 -14.81 -8.75 -8.48
CA GLU A 81 -14.03 -8.57 -7.26
C GLU A 81 -12.75 -9.40 -7.33
N ALA A 82 -11.62 -8.80 -6.92
CA ALA A 82 -10.40 -9.55 -6.70
C ALA A 82 -10.60 -10.62 -5.61
N ARG A 83 -10.00 -11.80 -5.78
CA ARG A 83 -10.09 -12.88 -4.80
C ARG A 83 -9.50 -12.55 -3.43
N THR A 84 -8.49 -11.68 -3.41
CA THR A 84 -7.81 -11.26 -2.19
C THR A 84 -8.12 -9.80 -1.93
N PRO A 85 -8.89 -9.48 -0.88
CA PRO A 85 -9.13 -8.10 -0.50
C PRO A 85 -7.84 -7.49 0.06
N ILE A 86 -7.75 -6.17 -0.01
CA ILE A 86 -6.60 -5.41 0.46
C ILE A 86 -6.78 -5.12 1.96
N ASP A 87 -5.79 -5.49 2.76
CA ASP A 87 -5.75 -5.12 4.17
C ASP A 87 -5.34 -3.65 4.30
N MET A 88 -6.17 -2.85 4.95
CA MET A 88 -5.93 -1.43 5.21
C MET A 88 -5.39 -1.16 6.62
N ARG A 89 -5.11 -2.20 7.41
CA ARG A 89 -4.59 -2.04 8.77
C ARG A 89 -3.18 -1.42 8.78
N PRO A 90 -2.85 -0.68 9.84
CA PRO A 90 -1.47 -0.29 10.11
C PRO A 90 -0.59 -1.52 10.33
N LEU A 91 0.49 -1.58 9.57
CA LEU A 91 1.55 -2.57 9.65
C LEU A 91 2.78 -1.93 10.30
N SER A 92 3.37 -2.65 11.25
CA SER A 92 4.58 -2.20 11.93
C SER A 92 5.81 -2.85 11.29
N LEU A 93 6.77 -2.03 10.91
CA LEU A 93 8.04 -2.47 10.34
C LEU A 93 9.19 -1.99 11.21
N LYS A 94 10.17 -2.87 11.45
CA LYS A 94 11.38 -2.58 12.22
C LYS A 94 12.56 -2.90 11.34
N PHE A 95 13.42 -1.92 11.10
CA PHE A 95 14.65 -2.12 10.37
C PHE A 95 15.73 -1.16 10.85
N ASP A 96 16.95 -1.48 10.46
CA ASP A 96 18.12 -0.69 10.76
C ASP A 96 18.63 -0.08 9.46
N VAL A 97 18.85 1.23 9.46
CA VAL A 97 19.53 1.91 8.35
C VAL A 97 21.02 1.92 8.65
N TYR A 98 21.75 1.06 7.93
CA TYR A 98 23.20 0.99 7.95
C TYR A 98 23.78 2.00 6.94
N GLN A 99 24.93 2.59 7.30
CA GLN A 99 25.68 3.59 6.52
C GLN A 99 25.08 4.99 6.51
N LEU A 100 25.42 5.77 7.53
CA LEU A 100 25.13 7.20 7.59
C LEU A 100 26.45 7.89 7.91
N ALA A 101 27.17 8.37 6.90
CA ALA A 101 28.20 9.37 7.17
C ALA A 101 27.45 10.62 7.62
N ALA A 102 27.58 10.98 8.89
CA ALA A 102 27.15 12.30 9.36
C ALA A 102 28.03 13.37 8.71
N SER A 103 27.66 14.64 8.83
CA SER A 103 28.38 15.75 8.18
C SER A 103 29.86 15.85 8.60
N ASP A 104 30.21 15.27 9.76
CA ASP A 104 31.56 15.16 10.33
C ASP A 104 32.33 13.91 9.86
N GLY A 105 31.74 13.09 8.98
CA GLY A 105 32.36 11.89 8.40
C GLY A 105 32.30 10.65 9.30
N ASP A 106 31.71 10.76 10.49
CA ASP A 106 31.54 9.63 11.39
C ASP A 106 30.36 8.74 10.97
N THR A 107 30.50 7.44 11.20
CA THR A 107 29.46 6.45 10.86
C THR A 107 28.39 6.37 11.94
N VAL A 108 27.15 6.60 11.53
CA VAL A 108 25.95 6.47 12.35
C VAL A 108 25.11 5.30 11.82
N TYR A 109 24.38 4.65 12.73
CA TYR A 109 23.30 3.72 12.37
C TYR A 109 22.02 4.21 13.04
N MET A 110 20.89 4.04 12.36
CA MET A 110 19.56 4.34 12.91
C MET A 110 18.77 3.06 13.05
N ASN A 111 18.29 2.77 14.26
CA ASN A 111 17.24 1.77 14.45
C ASN A 111 15.87 2.48 14.35
N LEU A 112 15.12 2.16 13.31
CA LEU A 112 13.82 2.74 13.04
C LEU A 112 12.72 1.70 13.30
N GLU A 113 11.69 2.14 14.02
CA GLU A 113 10.41 1.47 14.13
C GLU A 113 9.37 2.37 13.51
N LEU A 114 8.60 1.86 12.57
CA LEU A 114 7.57 2.65 11.92
C LEU A 114 6.27 1.89 11.81
N THR A 115 5.20 2.66 11.69
CA THR A 115 3.87 2.16 11.38
C THR A 115 3.41 2.78 10.06
N TRP A 116 3.05 1.93 9.10
CA TRP A 116 2.62 2.35 7.77
C TRP A 116 1.33 1.64 7.37
N GLN A 117 0.56 2.25 6.49
CA GLN A 117 -0.68 1.68 5.97
C GLN A 117 -0.94 2.16 4.55
N ILE A 118 -1.89 1.51 3.89
CA ILE A 118 -2.45 2.00 2.63
C ILE A 118 -3.38 3.17 2.98
N ARG A 119 -3.26 4.25 2.21
CA ARG A 119 -4.05 5.46 2.42
C ARG A 119 -5.54 5.20 2.28
N SER A 120 -6.31 5.67 3.25
CA SER A 120 -7.76 5.45 3.32
C SER A 120 -8.56 6.35 2.37
N ASP A 121 -7.97 7.44 1.87
CA ASP A 121 -8.56 8.43 0.98
C ASP A 121 -8.39 8.10 -0.51
N VAL A 122 -7.87 6.92 -0.83
CA VAL A 122 -7.62 6.50 -2.19
C VAL A 122 -8.86 5.86 -2.80
N ASP A 123 -9.67 6.68 -3.46
CA ASP A 123 -10.88 6.24 -4.18
C ASP A 123 -10.61 5.91 -5.66
N ARG A 124 -9.62 6.58 -6.26
CA ARG A 124 -9.21 6.37 -7.66
C ARG A 124 -7.86 5.68 -7.74
N ILE A 125 -7.75 4.74 -8.65
CA ILE A 125 -6.53 3.98 -8.86
C ILE A 125 -5.68 4.68 -9.91
N ASP A 126 -4.65 5.37 -9.45
CA ASP A 126 -3.59 5.88 -10.31
C ASP A 126 -2.69 4.75 -10.83
N PRO A 127 -1.99 4.94 -11.96
CA PRO A 127 -1.11 3.91 -12.53
C PRO A 127 -0.04 3.41 -11.55
N LEU A 128 0.51 4.31 -10.73
CA LEU A 128 1.51 3.98 -9.71
C LEU A 128 0.90 3.18 -8.55
N LEU A 129 -0.28 3.59 -8.07
CA LEU A 129 -1.02 2.82 -7.07
C LEU A 129 -1.33 1.41 -7.57
N LYS A 130 -1.77 1.28 -8.83
CA LYS A 130 -2.04 -0.02 -9.46
C LYS A 130 -0.82 -0.93 -9.38
N GLN A 131 0.37 -0.42 -9.69
CA GLN A 131 1.61 -1.19 -9.57
C GLN A 131 1.89 -1.57 -8.11
N THR A 132 1.69 -0.67 -7.15
CA THR A 132 1.89 -0.94 -5.72
C THR A 132 0.93 -2.00 -5.19
N LEU A 133 -0.34 -1.94 -5.59
CA LEU A 133 -1.38 -2.86 -5.12
C LEU A 133 -1.25 -4.27 -5.74
N LEU A 134 -0.69 -4.38 -6.95
CA LEU A 134 -0.38 -5.67 -7.58
C LEU A 134 0.85 -6.36 -6.98
N LYS A 135 1.69 -5.63 -6.24
CA LYS A 135 2.87 -6.20 -5.56
C LYS A 135 2.46 -7.04 -4.35
N SER A 136 3.28 -8.06 -4.06
CA SER A 136 3.13 -8.85 -2.83
C SER A 136 3.30 -7.96 -1.58
N PRO A 137 2.77 -8.35 -0.42
CA PRO A 137 2.95 -7.61 0.83
C PRO A 137 4.43 -7.32 1.14
N GLU A 138 5.28 -8.32 0.99
CA GLU A 138 6.74 -8.21 1.21
C GLU A 138 7.40 -7.19 0.27
N GLN A 139 6.97 -7.14 -1.00
CA GLN A 139 7.49 -6.17 -1.96
C GLN A 139 7.07 -4.73 -1.62
N ARG A 140 5.89 -4.55 -1.02
CA ARG A 140 5.43 -3.24 -0.53
C ARG A 140 6.24 -2.81 0.70
N GLU A 141 6.50 -3.73 1.63
CA GLU A 141 7.37 -3.47 2.78
C GLU A 141 8.77 -3.04 2.34
N ARG A 142 9.39 -3.76 1.39
CA ARG A 142 10.71 -3.41 0.84
C ARG A 142 10.71 -2.03 0.16
N LEU A 143 9.63 -1.66 -0.53
CA LEU A 143 9.51 -0.33 -1.14
C LEU A 143 9.51 0.77 -0.08
N VAL A 144 8.73 0.59 0.99
CA VAL A 144 8.68 1.53 2.13
C VAL A 144 10.06 1.61 2.80
N GLU A 145 10.67 0.47 3.11
CA GLU A 145 11.99 0.39 3.73
C GLU A 145 13.07 1.09 2.89
N HIS A 146 13.10 0.82 1.58
CA HIS A 146 14.08 1.41 0.67
C HIS A 146 13.90 2.92 0.54
N THR A 147 12.66 3.39 0.43
CA THR A 147 12.35 4.84 0.34
C THR A 147 12.81 5.55 1.59
N ILE A 148 12.50 5.00 2.77
CA ILE A 148 12.86 5.61 4.06
C ILE A 148 14.36 5.58 4.27
N SER A 149 15.02 4.46 3.95
CA SER A 149 16.48 4.34 4.06
C SER A 149 17.18 5.37 3.20
N THR A 150 16.69 5.60 1.98
CA THR A 150 17.26 6.60 1.05
C THR A 150 17.08 8.02 1.57
N VAL A 151 15.89 8.40 2.02
CA VAL A 151 15.62 9.74 2.56
C VAL A 151 16.36 9.97 3.87
N ALA A 152 16.40 8.98 4.77
CA ALA A 152 17.13 9.05 6.02
C ALA A 152 18.63 9.25 5.78
N ARG A 153 19.21 8.54 4.81
CA ARG A 153 20.60 8.73 4.37
C ARG A 153 20.87 10.15 3.90
N GLN A 154 19.99 10.72 3.08
CA GLN A 154 20.14 12.08 2.59
C GLN A 154 19.99 13.14 3.70
N LEU A 155 19.04 12.96 4.61
CA LEU A 155 18.81 13.91 5.70
C LEU A 155 19.98 13.98 6.67
N LEU A 156 20.59 12.84 7.01
CA LEU A 156 21.67 12.78 7.99
C LEU A 156 22.99 13.38 7.52
N LEU A 157 23.20 13.53 6.21
CA LEU A 157 24.35 14.26 5.66
C LEU A 157 24.41 15.72 6.14
N ASN A 158 23.27 16.29 6.56
CA ASN A 158 23.16 17.68 7.01
C ASN A 158 23.41 17.86 8.52
N TYR A 159 23.61 16.78 9.29
CA TYR A 159 23.73 16.84 10.74
C TYR A 159 25.04 16.22 11.24
N THR A 160 25.61 16.79 12.30
CA THR A 160 26.81 16.26 12.98
C THR A 160 26.43 15.19 14.00
N THR A 161 27.32 14.22 14.29
CA THR A 161 27.06 13.18 15.31
C THR A 161 26.75 13.74 16.69
N VAL A 162 27.33 14.89 17.04
CA VAL A 162 27.09 15.58 18.31
C VAL A 162 25.65 16.11 18.39
N ALA A 163 25.11 16.63 17.29
CA ALA A 163 23.73 17.08 17.23
C ALA A 163 22.76 15.90 17.36
N LEU A 164 23.05 14.78 16.69
CA LEU A 164 22.23 13.57 16.73
C LEU A 164 22.15 12.92 18.13
N LYS A 165 23.07 13.23 19.05
CA LYS A 165 22.96 12.79 20.45
C LYS A 165 21.80 13.43 21.19
N ARG A 166 21.34 14.61 20.78
CA ARG A 166 20.29 15.35 21.48
C ARG A 166 18.91 14.87 21.06
N SER A 167 18.00 14.67 22.02
CA SER A 167 16.68 14.08 21.77
C SER A 167 15.76 14.96 20.92
N ASP A 168 15.84 16.28 21.10
CA ASP A 168 15.13 17.30 20.32
C ASP A 168 15.47 17.24 18.83
N VAL A 169 16.76 17.10 18.49
CA VAL A 169 17.22 16.97 17.11
C VAL A 169 16.72 15.66 16.49
N ARG A 170 16.71 14.56 17.25
CA ARG A 170 16.20 13.27 16.75
C ARG A 170 14.72 13.33 16.43
N GLU A 171 13.93 13.95 17.30
CA GLU A 171 12.49 14.12 17.11
C GLU A 171 12.20 14.98 15.86
N SER A 172 12.90 16.10 15.71
CA SER A 172 12.80 16.95 14.52
C SER A 172 13.19 16.21 13.24
N ILE A 173 14.26 15.41 13.25
CA ILE A 173 14.65 14.59 12.10
C ILE A 173 13.58 13.55 11.78
N THR A 174 13.00 12.87 12.77
CA THR A 174 11.93 11.90 12.53
C THR A 174 10.68 12.54 11.94
N GLU A 175 10.35 13.77 12.33
CA GLU A 175 9.23 14.51 11.77
C GLU A 175 9.49 14.93 10.31
N ILE A 176 10.67 15.49 10.02
CA ILE A 176 11.09 15.86 8.67
C ILE A 176 11.12 14.63 7.76
N LEU A 177 11.70 13.52 8.24
CA LEU A 177 11.76 12.25 7.54
C LEU A 177 10.36 11.73 7.22
N ARG A 178 9.45 11.75 8.20
CA ARG A 178 8.06 11.31 8.00
C ARG A 178 7.36 12.14 6.92
N ASN A 179 7.51 13.46 6.97
CA ASN A 179 6.85 14.35 6.01
C ASN A 179 7.40 14.14 4.59
N ALA A 180 8.73 14.08 4.43
CA ALA A 180 9.38 13.84 3.14
C ALA A 180 9.02 12.46 2.54
N VAL A 181 9.00 11.42 3.38
CA VAL A 181 8.62 10.06 2.96
C VAL A 181 7.15 10.01 2.55
N ASN A 182 6.26 10.66 3.30
CA ASN A 182 4.83 10.71 2.96
C ASN A 182 4.58 11.44 1.64
N GLU A 183 5.36 12.47 1.31
CA GLU A 183 5.29 13.14 0.02
C GLU A 183 5.69 12.21 -1.14
N LEU A 184 6.74 11.41 -0.96
CA LEU A 184 7.21 10.44 -1.96
C LEU A 184 6.30 9.20 -2.07
N LEU A 185 5.68 8.77 -0.98
CA LEU A 185 4.81 7.59 -0.94
C LEU A 185 3.35 7.90 -1.27
N ALA A 186 2.94 9.18 -1.23
CA ALA A 186 1.59 9.61 -1.56
C ALA A 186 1.11 9.12 -2.94
N PRO A 187 1.90 9.20 -4.03
CA PRO A 187 1.52 8.67 -5.35
C PRO A 187 1.38 7.15 -5.40
N HIS A 188 2.06 6.44 -4.50
CA HIS A 188 1.95 4.99 -4.34
C HIS A 188 0.74 4.58 -3.48
N GLY A 189 -0.01 5.56 -2.94
CA GLY A 189 -1.11 5.37 -2.00
C GLY A 189 -0.69 4.75 -0.67
N LEU A 190 0.58 4.92 -0.30
CA LEU A 190 1.12 4.47 0.98
C LEU A 190 1.28 5.68 1.90
N MET A 191 1.12 5.45 3.20
CA MET A 191 1.30 6.47 4.22
C MET A 191 2.02 5.87 5.42
N VAL A 192 2.99 6.62 5.93
CA VAL A 192 3.67 6.37 7.18
C VAL A 192 3.03 7.24 8.26
N GLU A 193 2.48 6.59 9.28
CA GLU A 193 1.79 7.26 10.38
C GLU A 193 2.78 7.77 11.41
N THR A 194 3.68 6.89 11.85
CA THR A 194 4.69 7.16 12.87
C THR A 194 6.05 6.62 12.44
N ILE A 195 7.10 7.36 12.79
CA ILE A 195 8.49 6.92 12.71
C ILE A 195 9.10 7.18 14.08
N PHE A 196 9.58 6.13 14.71
CA PHE A 196 10.25 6.18 15.99
C PHE A 196 11.71 5.77 15.83
N TRP A 197 12.60 6.64 16.28
CA TRP A 197 14.02 6.38 16.30
C TRP A 197 14.46 5.91 17.69
N ARG A 198 14.69 4.60 17.85
CA ARG A 198 15.03 4.01 19.16
C ARG A 198 16.41 4.42 19.69
N GLY A 199 17.32 4.80 18.80
CA GLY A 199 18.67 5.16 19.15
C GLY A 199 19.64 5.02 17.99
N SER A 200 20.76 5.70 18.16
CA SER A 200 21.87 5.73 17.23
C SER A 200 23.12 6.01 18.02
N ILE A 201 24.24 5.50 17.54
CA ILE A 201 25.63 5.74 17.93
C ILE A 201 26.24 4.43 18.43
N PRO A 202 27.07 3.79 17.59
CA PRO A 202 27.95 2.75 18.08
C PRO A 202 29.03 3.44 18.92
N SER A 203 29.03 3.21 20.23
CA SER A 203 30.09 3.70 21.13
C SER A 203 31.40 2.89 21.01
N ASN A 204 31.41 1.80 20.24
CA ASN A 204 32.47 0.79 20.26
C ASN A 204 33.07 0.56 18.85
N GLU A 205 34.40 0.59 18.74
CA GLU A 205 35.14 0.33 17.49
C GLU A 205 34.78 -1.01 16.85
N TYR A 206 34.45 -2.02 17.67
CA TYR A 206 33.99 -3.32 17.18
C TYR A 206 32.66 -3.24 16.42
N LEU A 207 31.73 -2.40 16.89
CA LEU A 207 30.47 -2.14 16.20
C LEU A 207 30.72 -1.35 14.92
N LYS A 208 31.67 -0.39 14.92
CA LYS A 208 32.07 0.32 13.70
C LYS A 208 32.64 -0.65 12.64
N ALA A 209 33.50 -1.58 13.03
CA ALA A 209 34.07 -2.59 12.14
C ALA A 209 33.02 -3.59 11.60
N LYS A 210 32.12 -4.06 12.46
CA LYS A 210 31.00 -4.93 12.05
C LYS A 210 30.02 -4.22 11.12
N LEU A 211 29.76 -2.93 11.37
CA LEU A 211 28.97 -2.07 10.48
C LEU A 211 29.65 -1.96 9.11
N ALA A 212 30.94 -1.66 9.07
CA ALA A 212 31.71 -1.53 7.83
C ALA A 212 31.67 -2.81 6.98
N MET A 213 31.79 -3.99 7.61
CA MET A 213 31.62 -5.27 6.91
C MET A 213 30.22 -5.47 6.35
N LYS A 214 29.17 -5.17 7.13
CA LYS A 214 27.78 -5.33 6.67
C LYS A 214 27.44 -4.36 5.53
N ILE A 215 27.95 -3.14 5.61
CA ILE A 215 27.82 -2.12 4.57
C ILE A 215 28.49 -2.57 3.27
N ALA A 216 29.72 -3.10 3.34
CA ALA A 216 30.42 -3.63 2.17
C ALA A 216 29.64 -4.79 1.53
N HIS A 217 28.98 -5.63 2.34
CA HIS A 217 28.15 -6.73 1.84
C HIS A 217 26.88 -6.23 1.13
N GLU A 218 26.16 -5.27 1.70
CA GLU A 218 24.94 -4.69 1.12
C GLU A 218 25.25 -3.94 -0.20
N GLN A 219 26.38 -3.23 -0.25
CA GLN A 219 26.86 -2.61 -1.50
C GLN A 219 27.21 -3.65 -2.56
N LEU A 220 27.80 -4.79 -2.17
CA LEU A 220 28.07 -5.90 -3.07
C LEU A 220 26.78 -6.53 -3.62
N GLU A 221 25.76 -6.71 -2.77
CA GLU A 221 24.45 -7.24 -3.21
C GLU A 221 23.78 -6.30 -4.21
N LEU A 222 23.78 -4.98 -3.95
CA LEU A 222 23.28 -3.98 -4.90
C LEU A 222 24.06 -4.03 -6.22
N TYR A 223 25.38 -4.14 -6.17
CA TYR A 223 26.23 -4.22 -7.37
C TYR A 223 26.00 -5.50 -8.18
N VAL A 224 25.79 -6.64 -7.50
CA VAL A 224 25.44 -7.91 -8.14
C VAL A 224 24.04 -7.85 -8.76
N GLN A 225 23.09 -7.20 -8.11
CA GLN A 225 21.74 -7.01 -8.63
C GLN A 225 21.74 -6.09 -9.86
N ASP A 226 22.54 -5.02 -9.85
CA ASP A 226 22.76 -4.15 -11.01
C ASP A 226 23.46 -4.89 -12.16
N MET A 227 24.47 -5.73 -11.86
CA MET A 227 25.10 -6.57 -12.88
C MET A 227 24.15 -7.62 -13.47
N ALA A 228 23.25 -8.20 -12.68
CA ALA A 228 22.24 -9.12 -13.17
C ALA A 228 21.25 -8.43 -14.12
N LEU A 229 20.84 -7.20 -13.82
CA LEU A 229 20.01 -6.36 -14.69
C LEU A 229 20.72 -5.98 -16.00
N VAL A 230 22.03 -5.72 -15.95
CA VAL A 230 22.86 -5.44 -17.13
C VAL A 230 23.08 -6.71 -17.97
N GLY A 231 23.25 -7.86 -17.35
CA GLY A 231 23.37 -9.16 -18.02
C GLY A 231 22.11 -9.56 -18.79
N GLU A 232 20.93 -9.18 -18.31
CA GLU A 232 19.64 -9.43 -18.99
C GLU A 232 19.42 -8.52 -20.21
N HIS A 233 20.19 -7.43 -20.35
CA HIS A 233 20.09 -6.45 -21.45
C HIS A 233 21.24 -6.52 -22.47
N LEU A 234 22.18 -7.46 -22.33
CA LEU A 234 23.22 -7.70 -23.33
C LEU A 234 22.79 -8.80 -24.31
N PRO A 235 22.52 -8.49 -25.59
CA PRO A 235 22.31 -9.52 -26.59
C PRO A 235 23.64 -10.21 -26.89
N GLY A 236 23.75 -11.48 -26.51
CA GLY A 236 24.67 -12.43 -27.12
C GLY A 236 26.03 -12.62 -26.44
N VAL A 237 26.04 -13.19 -25.23
CA VAL A 237 27.21 -13.96 -24.79
C VAL A 237 26.75 -15.36 -24.39
N ASP A 238 26.93 -16.29 -25.31
CA ASP A 238 26.82 -17.73 -25.06
C ASP A 238 27.83 -18.13 -23.97
N PRO A 239 27.42 -18.86 -22.92
CA PRO A 239 28.33 -19.33 -21.88
C PRO A 239 29.15 -20.59 -22.27
N GLU A 240 29.13 -21.02 -23.53
CA GLU A 240 29.89 -22.19 -24.01
C GLU A 240 30.75 -21.90 -25.26
N ALA A 241 31.73 -20.99 -25.12
CA ALA A 241 32.83 -20.84 -26.08
C ALA A 241 34.18 -20.73 -25.37
#